data_AF-A0L5D5-F1
#
_entry.id   AF-A0L5D5-F1
#
_cell.length_a   1.000
_cell.length_b   1.000
_cell.length_c   1.000
_cell.angle_alpha   90.00
_cell.angle_beta   90.00
_cell.angle_gamma   90.00
#
_symmetry.space_group_name_H-M   'P 1'
#
loop_
_entity.id
_entity.type
_entity.pdbx_description
1 polymer ?
#
loop_
_entity_poly.entity_id
_entity_poly.type
_entity_poly.pdbx_seq_one_letter_code
_entity_poly.pdbx_strand_id
1 'polypeptide(L)' 'MGAYGAKASANLYSLIETAKANGWEPFVYLTKVFEGLATAQTVDEFDLLLPWNLKSAAEPAG' A
#
# COMPACT_ATOMS: atom_id res chain seq x y z
N MET A 1 -17.36 3.64 -20.78
CA MET A 1 -16.25 2.70 -20.48
C MET A 1 -14.93 3.37 -20.08
N GLY A 2 -14.74 4.70 -20.20
CA GLY A 2 -13.44 5.35 -19.90
C GLY A 2 -13.20 5.83 -18.45
N ALA A 3 -14.25 6.05 -17.65
CA ALA A 3 -14.10 6.69 -16.33
C ALA A 3 -13.45 5.79 -15.25
N TYR A 4 -13.64 4.47 -15.33
CA TYR A 4 -13.09 3.53 -14.35
C TYR A 4 -11.58 3.32 -14.52
N GLY A 5 -11.11 3.28 -15.79
CA GLY A 5 -9.68 3.15 -16.09
C GLY A 5 -8.88 4.36 -15.62
N ALA A 6 -9.32 5.57 -15.96
CA ALA A 6 -8.64 6.80 -15.52
C ALA A 6 -8.59 6.93 -13.99
N LYS A 7 -9.68 6.57 -13.31
CA LYS A 7 -9.75 6.60 -11.83
C LYS A 7 -8.83 5.55 -11.19
N ALA A 8 -8.77 4.35 -11.75
CA ALA A 8 -7.85 3.31 -11.28
C ALA A 8 -6.38 3.75 -11.43
N SER A 9 -6.03 4.33 -12.58
CA SER A 9 -4.67 4.86 -12.82
C SER A 9 -4.31 5.98 -11.84
N ALA A 10 -5.23 6.92 -11.59
CA ALA A 10 -5.02 8.02 -10.65
C ALA A 10 -4.82 7.53 -9.20
N ASN A 11 -5.59 6.52 -8.79
CA ASN A 11 -5.44 5.90 -7.47
C ASN A 11 -4.08 5.18 -7.35
N LEU A 12 -3.67 4.43 -8.39
CA LEU A 12 -2.37 3.75 -8.39
C LEU A 12 -1.21 4.75 -8.32
N TYR A 13 -1.30 5.85 -9.07
CA TYR A 13 -0.29 6.91 -9.04
C TYR A 13 -0.20 7.57 -7.66
N SER A 14 -1.36 7.79 -7.02
CA SER A 14 -1.41 8.35 -5.66
C SER A 14 -0.74 7.44 -4.64
N LEU A 15 -0.91 6.11 -4.75
CA LEU A 15 -0.23 5.13 -3.89
C LEU A 15 1.29 5.11 -4.13
N ILE A 16 1.73 5.23 -5.39
CA ILE A 16 3.16 5.30 -5.73
C ILE A 16 3.81 6.54 -5.12
N GLU A 17 3.18 7.70 -5.26
CA GLU A 17 3.70 8.94 -4.67
C GLU A 17 3.68 8.89 -3.14
N THR A 18 2.67 8.26 -2.56
CA THR A 18 2.60 8.02 -1.11
C THR A 18 3.74 7.13 -0.62
N ALA A 19 4.08 6.05 -1.35
CA ALA A 19 5.21 5.19 -1.03
C ALA A 19 6.53 5.98 -1.06
N LYS A 20 6.76 6.74 -2.15
CA LYS A 20 7.96 7.58 -2.30
C LYS A 20 8.06 8.63 -1.19
N ALA A 21 6.96 9.29 -0.86
CA ALA A 21 6.92 10.32 0.19
C ALA A 21 7.28 9.76 1.57
N ASN A 22 7.03 8.47 1.80
CA ASN A 22 7.39 7.76 3.02
C ASN A 22 8.74 7.00 2.91
N GLY A 23 9.48 7.16 1.80
CA GLY A 23 10.79 6.54 1.60
C GLY A 23 10.75 5.06 1.17
N TRP A 24 9.58 4.53 0.83
CA TRP A 24 9.42 3.15 0.37
C TRP A 24 9.66 3.01 -1.12
N GLU A 25 10.17 1.84 -1.51
CA GLU A 25 10.17 1.42 -2.90
C GLU A 25 8.71 1.16 -3.35
N PRO A 26 8.20 1.85 -4.38
CA PRO A 26 6.78 1.79 -4.75
C PRO A 26 6.27 0.40 -5.10
N PHE A 27 7.06 -0.41 -5.79
CA PHE A 27 6.64 -1.74 -6.22
C PHE A 27 6.50 -2.69 -5.03
N VAL A 28 7.44 -2.67 -4.09
CA VAL A 28 7.36 -3.43 -2.82
C VAL A 28 6.16 -2.98 -2.00
N TYR A 29 5.94 -1.67 -1.86
CA TYR A 29 4.79 -1.13 -1.13
C TYR A 29 3.46 -1.60 -1.75
N LEU A 30 3.30 -1.46 -3.06
CA LEU A 30 2.08 -1.87 -3.76
C LEU A 30 1.84 -3.38 -3.62
N THR A 31 2.88 -4.19 -3.74
CA THR A 31 2.79 -5.65 -3.57
C THR A 31 2.27 -5.99 -2.18
N LYS A 32 2.87 -5.41 -1.13
CA LYS A 32 2.45 -5.59 0.26
C LYS A 32 1.01 -5.15 0.51
N VAL A 33 0.62 -4.00 -0.04
CA VAL A 33 -0.75 -3.49 0.07
C VAL A 33 -1.73 -4.45 -0.62
N PHE A 34 -1.45 -4.92 -1.83
CA PHE A 34 -2.37 -5.84 -2.53
C PHE A 34 -2.45 -7.22 -1.86
N GLU A 35 -1.33 -7.76 -1.39
CA GLU A 35 -1.31 -9.01 -0.62
C GLU A 35 -2.11 -8.88 0.67
N GLY A 36 -1.88 -7.79 1.41
CA GLY A 36 -2.58 -7.51 2.64
C GLY A 36 -4.05 -7.19 2.44
N LEU A 37 -4.43 -6.49 1.37
CA LEU A 37 -5.84 -6.22 1.03
C LEU A 37 -6.61 -7.51 0.72
N ALA A 38 -5.94 -8.52 0.17
CA ALA A 38 -6.57 -9.82 -0.09
C ALA A 38 -6.85 -10.60 1.21
N THR A 39 -6.10 -10.34 2.29
CA THR A 39 -6.20 -11.07 3.56
C THR A 39 -6.85 -10.28 4.69
N ALA A 40 -6.81 -8.95 4.64
CA ALA A 40 -7.30 -8.06 5.69
C ALA A 40 -8.83 -8.10 5.75
N GLN A 41 -9.36 -8.40 6.93
CA GLN A 41 -10.80 -8.46 7.19
C GLN A 41 -11.24 -7.46 8.25
N THR A 42 -10.29 -6.90 8.99
CA THR A 42 -10.53 -5.96 10.09
C THR A 42 -9.85 -4.63 9.86
N VAL A 43 -10.43 -3.57 10.42
CA VAL A 43 -9.90 -2.19 10.31
C VAL A 43 -8.45 -2.10 10.78
N ASP A 44 -8.09 -2.85 11.82
CA ASP A 44 -6.72 -2.91 12.35
C ASP A 44 -5.74 -3.47 11.31
N GLU A 45 -6.13 -4.54 10.60
CA GLU A 45 -5.32 -5.11 9.52
C GLU A 45 -5.17 -4.13 8.34
N PHE A 46 -6.19 -3.32 8.03
CA PHE A 46 -6.05 -2.25 7.04
C PHE A 46 -5.10 -1.15 7.52
N ASP A 47 -5.10 -0.83 8.81
CA ASP A 47 -4.20 0.17 9.39
C ASP A 47 -2.73 -0.26 9.24
N LEU A 48 -2.45 -1.56 9.35
CA LEU A 48 -1.12 -2.14 9.10
C LEU A 48 -0.65 -2.00 7.65
N LEU A 49 -1.55 -1.80 6.69
CA LEU A 49 -1.23 -1.58 5.27
C LEU A 49 -0.93 -0.12 4.95
N LEU A 50 -1.06 0.78 5.93
CA LEU A 50 -0.72 2.18 5.76
C LEU A 50 0.80 2.37 5.70
N PRO A 51 1.28 3.36 4.92
CA PRO A 51 2.71 3.51 4.61
C PRO A 51 3.59 3.81 5.82
N TRP A 52 3.02 4.25 6.94
CA TRP A 52 3.73 4.44 8.21
C TRP A 52 3.75 3.20 9.09
N ASN A 53 2.82 2.26 8.89
CA ASN A 53 2.71 1.02 9.67
C ASN A 53 3.26 -0.20 8.95
N LEU A 54 3.45 -0.12 7.63
CA LEU A 54 4.16 -1.13 6.85
C LEU A 54 5.58 -1.22 7.39
N LYS A 55 5.81 -2.10 8.36
CA LYS A 55 7.16 -2.43 8.80
C LYS A 55 7.85 -3.11 7.64
N SER A 56 9.04 -2.62 7.32
CA SER A 56 9.99 -3.34 6.48
C SER A 56 10.04 -4.74 7.06
N ALA A 57 9.94 -5.78 6.24
CA ALA A 57 10.04 -7.17 6.71
C ALA A 57 11.39 -7.49 7.42
N ALA A 58 12.23 -6.48 7.66
CA ALA A 58 13.55 -6.54 8.25
C ALA A 58 13.64 -5.92 9.67
N GLU A 59 12.55 -5.46 10.30
CA GLU A 59 12.60 -5.18 11.74
C GLU A 59 12.12 -6.41 12.53
N PRO A 60 13.02 -7.17 13.18
CA PRO A 60 12.60 -8.11 14.20
C PRO A 60 11.98 -7.29 15.34
N ALA A 61 10.76 -7.65 15.71
CA ALA A 61 10.14 -7.17 16.94
C ALA A 61 11.12 -7.37 18.10
N GLY A 62 11.57 -6.27 18.70
CA GLY A 62 12.18 -6.27 20.02
C GLY A 62 11.13 -6.53 21.09
#